data_AF-A0A7R9VVV4-F1
#
_entry.id   AF-A0A7R9VVV4-F1
#
_cell.length_a   1.000
_cell.length_b   1.000
_cell.length_c   1.000
_cell.angle_alpha   90.00
_cell.angle_beta   90.00
_cell.angle_gamma   90.00
#
_symmetry.space_group_name_H-M   'P 1'
#
loop_
_entity.id
_entity.type
_entity.pdbx_description
1 polymer ?
#
loop_
_entity_poly.entity_id
_entity_poly.type
_entity_poly.pdbx_seq_one_letter_code
_entity_poly.pdbx_strand_id
1 'polypeptide(L)'
;GGRGGPYRLDRGHRVHQVSDEAKAEVSEEAAAAAREMAQKALKERLAEIGMSETEWKMYDEFVEPIRGDVANLRGTLNNVESRRTERGWIKRQSHGELDDSKLVDGVA
;
A
#
# COMPACT_ATOMS: atom_id res chain seq x y z
N GLY A 1 -14.04 3.91 -5.13
CA GLY A 1 -13.28 4.91 -5.90
C GLY A 1 -14.21 5.56 -6.91
N GLY A 2 -14.00 6.84 -7.22
CA GLY A 2 -14.72 7.48 -8.33
C GLY A 2 -14.27 6.91 -9.69
N ARG A 3 -15.02 7.21 -10.75
CA ARG A 3 -14.82 6.74 -12.14
C ARG A 3 -13.41 6.98 -12.73
N GLY A 4 -12.55 7.75 -12.05
CA GLY A 4 -11.18 8.08 -12.48
C GLY A 4 -10.06 7.19 -11.94
N GLY A 5 -10.37 6.08 -11.25
CA GLY A 5 -9.37 5.17 -10.71
C GLY A 5 -8.79 5.58 -9.33
N PRO A 6 -7.91 4.75 -8.74
CA PRO A 6 -7.48 4.89 -7.33
C PRO A 6 -6.60 6.12 -7.06
N TYR A 7 -5.92 6.64 -8.08
CA TYR A 7 -4.97 7.74 -7.94
C TYR A 7 -5.45 8.96 -8.73
N ARG A 8 -6.24 9.81 -8.10
CA ARG A 8 -6.44 11.18 -8.58
C ARG A 8 -5.47 12.08 -7.81
N LEU A 9 -4.59 12.79 -8.52
CA LEU A 9 -3.86 13.91 -7.94
C LEU A 9 -4.90 14.97 -7.57
N ASP A 10 -5.17 15.17 -6.28
CA ASP A 10 -6.15 16.15 -5.84
C ASP A 10 -5.64 17.57 -6.17
N ARG A 11 -6.34 18.25 -7.07
CA ARG A 11 -6.11 19.65 -7.46
C ARG A 11 -7.23 20.58 -6.95
N GLY A 12 -7.79 20.28 -5.78
CA GLY A 12 -8.77 21.15 -5.11
C GLY A 12 -10.16 21.16 -5.77
N HIS A 13 -10.48 20.14 -6.56
CA HIS A 13 -11.79 20.01 -7.21
C HIS A 13 -12.77 19.26 -6.29
N ARG A 14 -14.04 19.67 -6.28
CA ARG A 14 -15.09 18.97 -5.53
C ARG A 14 -15.24 17.54 -6.06
N VAL A 15 -14.85 16.57 -5.24
CA VAL A 15 -14.91 15.15 -5.59
C VAL A 15 -16.34 14.65 -5.39
N HIS A 16 -17.00 14.31 -6.48
CA HIS A 16 -18.24 13.54 -6.44
C HIS A 16 -17.89 12.05 -6.42
N GLN A 17 -18.13 11.38 -5.29
CA GLN A 17 -18.06 9.93 -5.24
C GLN A 17 -19.26 9.37 -6.02
N VAL A 18 -18.98 8.38 -6.86
CA VAL A 18 -20.04 7.63 -7.55
C VAL A 18 -20.84 6.89 -6.47
N SER A 19 -22.17 6.98 -6.52
CA SER A 19 -23.05 6.20 -5.63
C SER A 19 -22.81 4.70 -5.86
N ASP A 20 -23.06 3.89 -4.85
CA ASP A 20 -22.84 2.45 -4.96
C ASP A 20 -23.78 1.81 -6.01
N GLU A 21 -24.95 2.41 -6.23
CA GLU A 21 -25.89 2.07 -7.30
C GLU A 21 -25.27 2.27 -8.70
N ALA A 22 -24.61 3.42 -8.93
CA ALA A 22 -23.95 3.71 -10.20
C ALA A 22 -22.66 2.91 -10.41
N LYS A 23 -22.08 2.33 -9.35
CA LYS A 23 -21.00 1.31 -9.48
C LYS A 23 -21.56 -0.08 -9.80
N ALA A 24 -22.79 -0.37 -9.41
CA ALA A 24 -23.46 -1.63 -9.70
C ALA A 24 -24.05 -1.68 -11.12
N GLU A 25 -24.23 -0.52 -11.76
CA GLU A 25 -24.70 -0.38 -13.15
C GLU A 25 -23.63 -0.75 -14.22
N VAL A 26 -22.59 -1.50 -13.83
CA VAL A 26 -21.66 -2.06 -14.81
C VAL A 26 -22.42 -3.11 -15.63
N SER A 27 -22.43 -2.95 -16.95
CA SER A 27 -23.11 -3.91 -17.83
C SER A 27 -22.50 -5.31 -17.67
N GLU A 28 -23.32 -6.35 -17.80
CA GLU A 28 -22.85 -7.74 -17.74
C GLU A 28 -21.75 -8.01 -18.77
N GLU A 29 -21.85 -7.40 -19.95
CA GLU A 29 -20.85 -7.45 -21.01
C GLU A 29 -19.51 -6.84 -20.56
N ALA A 30 -19.52 -5.68 -19.92
CA ALA A 30 -18.30 -5.06 -19.39
C ALA A 30 -17.67 -5.90 -18.27
N ALA A 31 -18.49 -6.50 -17.41
CA ALA A 31 -18.01 -7.42 -16.38
C ALA A 31 -17.43 -8.71 -16.97
N ALA A 32 -18.04 -9.26 -18.03
CA ALA A 32 -17.53 -10.42 -18.74
C ALA A 32 -16.19 -10.12 -19.43
N ALA A 33 -16.10 -9.01 -20.16
CA ALA A 33 -14.87 -8.56 -20.80
C ALA A 33 -13.74 -8.33 -19.77
N ALA A 34 -14.07 -7.75 -18.61
CA ALA A 34 -13.10 -7.57 -17.53
C ALA A 34 -12.57 -8.92 -16.98
N ARG A 35 -13.44 -9.92 -16.81
CA ARG A 35 -13.03 -11.27 -16.38
C ARG A 35 -12.15 -11.95 -17.42
N GLU A 36 -12.49 -11.85 -18.70
CA GLU A 36 -11.69 -12.42 -19.79
C GLU A 36 -10.29 -11.79 -19.86
N MET A 37 -10.21 -10.46 -19.78
CA MET A 37 -8.93 -9.75 -19.72
C MET A 37 -8.09 -10.19 -18.52
N ALA A 38 -8.70 -10.35 -17.34
CA ALA A 38 -8.01 -10.80 -16.13
C ALA A 38 -7.48 -12.23 -16.28
N GLN A 39 -8.27 -13.15 -16.84
CA GLN A 39 -7.85 -14.53 -17.09
C GLN A 39 -6.70 -14.60 -18.10
N LYS A 40 -6.78 -13.81 -19.18
CA LYS A 40 -5.71 -13.72 -20.17
C LYS A 40 -4.41 -13.20 -19.57
N ALA A 41 -4.47 -12.10 -18.81
CA ALA A 41 -3.31 -11.53 -18.14
C ALA A 41 -2.69 -12.50 -17.11
N LEU A 42 -3.52 -13.21 -16.35
CA LEU A 42 -3.04 -14.25 -15.43
C LEU A 42 -2.31 -15.36 -16.20
N LYS A 43 -2.90 -15.86 -17.28
CA LYS A 43 -2.29 -16.92 -18.09
C LYS A 43 -0.97 -16.49 -18.72
N GLU A 44 -0.90 -15.28 -19.27
CA GLU A 44 0.33 -14.70 -19.82
C GLU A 44 1.40 -14.61 -18.73
N ARG A 45 1.04 -14.12 -17.53
CA ARG A 45 1.99 -14.01 -16.43
C ARG A 45 2.49 -15.35 -15.93
N LEU A 46 1.62 -16.36 -15.84
CA LEU A 46 1.99 -17.73 -15.49
C LEU A 46 2.96 -18.32 -16.51
N ALA A 47 2.74 -18.09 -17.80
CA ALA A 47 3.65 -18.52 -18.85
C ALA A 47 5.03 -17.83 -18.76
N GLU A 48 5.07 -16.52 -18.48
CA GLU A 48 6.33 -15.77 -18.31
C GLU A 48 7.20 -16.31 -17.18
N ILE A 49 6.58 -16.75 -16.07
CA ILE A 49 7.29 -17.31 -14.92
C ILE A 49 7.47 -18.83 -15.01
N GLY A 50 7.03 -19.46 -16.10
CA GLY A 50 7.12 -20.90 -16.31
C GLY A 50 6.28 -21.73 -15.33
N MET A 51 5.17 -21.19 -14.84
CA MET A 51 4.29 -21.84 -13.87
C MET A 51 3.02 -22.36 -14.54
N SER A 52 2.62 -23.58 -14.22
CA SER A 52 1.36 -24.16 -14.67
C SER A 52 0.16 -23.64 -13.86
N GLU A 53 -1.06 -23.74 -14.42
CA GLU A 53 -2.29 -23.40 -13.70
C GLU A 53 -2.50 -24.27 -12.44
N THR A 54 -2.03 -25.52 -12.47
CA THR A 54 -2.08 -26.45 -11.33
C THR A 54 -1.15 -26.01 -10.21
N GLU A 55 0.09 -25.64 -10.54
CA GLU A 55 1.05 -25.11 -9.56
C GLU A 55 0.57 -23.79 -8.97
N TRP A 56 -0.03 -22.92 -9.80
CA TRP A 56 -0.64 -21.68 -9.34
C TRP A 56 -1.75 -21.93 -8.31
N LYS A 57 -2.68 -22.84 -8.59
CA LYS A 57 -3.77 -23.18 -7.64
C LYS A 57 -3.22 -23.69 -6.31
N MET A 58 -2.23 -24.56 -6.36
CA MET A 58 -1.57 -25.09 -5.16
C MET A 58 -0.86 -23.97 -4.38
N TYR A 59 -0.13 -23.10 -5.08
CA TYR A 59 0.52 -21.94 -4.47
C TYR A 59 -0.50 -21.00 -3.80
N ASP A 60 -1.61 -20.70 -4.48
CA ASP A 60 -2.66 -19.82 -3.97
C ASP A 60 -3.31 -20.39 -2.70
N GLU A 61 -3.60 -21.70 -2.68
CA GLU A 61 -4.12 -22.40 -1.50
C GLU A 61 -3.18 -22.28 -0.28
N PHE A 62 -1.86 -22.33 -0.49
CA PHE A 62 -0.89 -22.15 0.59
C PHE A 62 -0.70 -20.70 1.02
N VAL A 63 -0.82 -19.74 0.09
CA VAL A 63 -0.53 -18.33 0.37
C VAL A 63 -1.71 -17.59 0.94
N GLU A 64 -2.95 -17.92 0.55
CA GLU A 64 -4.16 -17.25 1.07
C GLU A 64 -4.21 -17.21 2.61
N PRO A 65 -4.00 -18.32 3.35
CA PRO A 65 -4.06 -18.31 4.82
C PRO A 65 -3.05 -17.38 5.48
N ILE A 66 -1.86 -17.22 4.89
CA ILE A 66 -0.74 -16.45 5.47
C ILE A 66 -0.63 -15.03 4.89
N ARG A 67 -1.48 -14.66 3.92
CA ARG A 67 -1.39 -13.38 3.22
C ARG A 67 -1.47 -12.19 4.18
N GLY A 68 -2.31 -12.28 5.21
CA GLY A 68 -2.43 -11.27 6.28
C GLY A 68 -1.15 -11.14 7.12
N ASP A 69 -0.57 -12.26 7.52
CA ASP A 69 0.67 -12.28 8.32
C ASP A 69 1.85 -11.69 7.53
N VAL A 70 1.96 -12.04 6.25
CA VAL A 70 2.96 -11.47 5.34
C VAL A 70 2.78 -9.95 5.22
N ALA A 71 1.55 -9.46 5.10
CA ALA A 71 1.26 -8.02 5.03
C ALA A 71 1.64 -7.30 6.34
N ASN A 72 1.33 -7.89 7.49
CA ASN A 72 1.69 -7.36 8.81
C ASN A 72 3.21 -7.28 8.99
N LEU A 73 3.94 -8.33 8.62
CA LEU A 73 5.40 -8.36 8.70
C LEU A 73 6.04 -7.31 7.78
N ARG A 74 5.55 -7.19 6.54
CA ARG A 74 5.99 -6.12 5.61
C ARG A 74 5.75 -4.73 6.19
N GLY A 75 4.57 -4.49 6.77
CA GLY A 75 4.26 -3.22 7.45
C GLY A 75 5.23 -2.92 8.59
N THR A 76 5.59 -3.92 9.38
CA THR A 76 6.54 -3.80 10.49
C THR A 76 7.94 -3.47 9.99
N LEU A 77 8.42 -4.17 8.96
CA LEU A 77 9.72 -3.91 8.33
C LEU A 77 9.78 -2.52 7.71
N ASN A 78 8.74 -2.11 6.99
CA ASN A 78 8.65 -0.77 6.40
C ASN A 78 8.68 0.33 7.47
N ASN A 79 8.02 0.12 8.61
CA ASN A 79 8.07 1.06 9.74
C ASN A 79 9.48 1.17 10.34
N VAL A 80 10.18 0.04 10.48
CA VAL A 80 11.56 0.05 10.97
C VAL A 80 12.49 0.77 10.00
N GLU A 81 12.36 0.52 8.70
CA GLU A 81 13.17 1.19 7.68
C GLU A 81 12.89 2.70 7.60
N SER A 82 11.63 3.13 7.66
CA SER A 82 11.29 4.55 7.63
C SER A 82 11.88 5.30 8.83
N ARG A 83 11.88 4.66 10.01
CA ARG A 83 12.48 5.22 11.23
C ARG A 83 14.01 5.24 11.23
N ARG A 84 14.68 4.44 10.39
CA ARG A 84 16.13 4.56 10.18
C ARG A 84 16.51 5.82 9.39
N THR A 85 15.63 6.29 8.53
CA THR A 85 15.85 7.50 7.71
C THR A 85 15.43 8.79 8.43
N GLU A 86 14.58 8.67 9.45
CA GLU A 86 14.24 9.77 10.35
C GLU A 86 15.44 10.09 11.25
N ARG A 87 16.21 11.10 10.84
CA ARG A 87 17.18 11.78 11.70
C ARG A 87 16.42 12.47 12.84
N GLY A 88 16.20 11.73 13.92
CA GLY A 88 15.68 12.29 15.16
C GLY A 88 16.72 13.23 15.74
N TRP A 89 16.32 14.46 16.06
CA TRP A 89 17.08 15.29 16.98
C TRP A 89 17.04 14.59 18.34
N ILE A 90 18.14 13.92 18.72
CA ILE A 90 18.25 13.29 20.03
C ILE A 90 18.35 14.39 21.08
N LYS A 91 17.20 14.90 21.56
CA LYS A 91 17.18 15.80 22.71
C LYS A 91 17.50 14.98 23.97
N ARG A 92 18.48 15.45 24.75
CA ARG A 92 19.02 14.84 26.00
C ARG A 92 20.14 13.80 25.85
N GLN A 93 21.05 13.94 24.89
CA GLN A 93 22.38 13.32 25.01
C GLN A 93 23.24 14.15 25.98
N SER A 94 23.89 13.50 26.93
CA SER A 94 24.80 14.11 27.92
C SER A 94 26.22 14.32 27.38
N HIS A 95 26.41 14.26 26.06
CA HIS A 95 27.70 14.50 25.41
C HIS A 95 27.49 15.11 24.02
N GLY A 96 28.11 16.28 23.80
CA GLY A 96 28.24 16.94 22.50
C GLY A 96 27.31 18.16 22.31
N GLU A 97 27.91 19.35 22.42
CA GLU A 97 27.34 20.70 22.31
C GLU A 97 26.33 21.13 23.38
N LEU A 98 26.64 22.28 24.01
CA LEU A 98 25.83 22.96 25.00
C LEU A 98 24.45 23.25 24.42
N ASP A 99 23.42 22.70 25.05
CA ASP A 99 22.02 22.95 24.73
C ASP A 99 21.66 24.37 25.19
N ASP A 100 21.55 25.32 24.25
CA ASP A 100 21.17 26.72 24.51
C ASP A 100 19.82 26.85 25.24
N SER A 101 18.97 25.81 25.24
CA SER A 101 17.73 25.82 26.01
C SER A 101 17.93 25.66 27.52
N LYS A 102 19.11 25.22 27.97
CA LYS A 102 19.45 25.15 29.40
C LYS A 102 20.03 26.45 29.96
N LEU A 103 20.38 27.43 29.12
CA LEU A 103 20.88 28.72 29.58
C LEU A 103 19.77 29.64 30.11
N VAL A 104 18.51 29.37 29.76
CA VAL A 104 17.38 30.27 30.08
C VAL A 104 16.81 30.03 31.50
N ASP A 105 17.06 28.87 32.12
CA ASP A 105 16.60 28.58 33.49
C ASP A 105 17.57 29.07 34.58
N GLY A 106 18.73 29.63 34.22
CA GLY A 106 19.75 30.09 35.17
C GLY A 106 19.70 31.58 35.55
N VAL A 107 18.75 32.35 34.99
CA VAL A 107 18.59 33.79 35.26
C VAL A 107 17.12 34.07 35.61
N ALA A 108 16.71 33.59 36.78
CA ALA A 108 15.53 34.04 37.51
C ALA A 108 15.80 33.96 39.02
#